data_AF-A0A9E1XHN8-F1
#
_entry.id   AF-A0A9E1XHN8-F1
#
_cell.length_a   1.000
_cell.length_b   1.000
_cell.length_c   1.000
_cell.angle_alpha   90.00
_cell.angle_beta   90.00
_cell.angle_gamma   90.00
#
_symmetry.space_group_name_H-M   'P 1'
#
loop_
_entity.id
_entity.type
_entity.pdbx_description
1 polymer ?
#
loop_
_entity_poly.entity_id
_entity_poly.type
_entity_poly.pdbx_seq_one_letter_code
_entity_poly.pdbx_strand_id
1 'polypeptide(L)'
;MSTESTPPTFSLLDWLQEHAPVFSEGSLVPILQKFGLPENQPLYLANLEQMDWVRAAYKSYQRVGADFFRTNTAGANVLELTQQGIEDREEAINNNGMALLREALGRVVSAGLLQQAESHSELGEHLVERVYGPPIVYLSDTGADLLWAEGF
;
A
#
# COMPACT_ATOMS: atom_id res chain seq x y z
N MET A 1 31.41 -15.49 19.11
CA MET A 1 30.98 -14.94 17.81
C MET A 1 29.51 -15.26 17.68
N SER A 2 28.66 -14.28 17.96
CA SER A 2 27.21 -14.40 17.79
C SER A 2 26.92 -14.45 16.30
N THR A 3 26.37 -15.56 15.83
CA THR A 3 25.77 -15.62 14.49
C THR A 3 24.47 -14.85 14.56
N GLU A 4 24.51 -13.55 14.26
CA GLU A 4 23.30 -12.84 13.87
C GLU A 4 22.83 -13.50 12.56
N SER A 5 21.87 -14.42 12.68
CA SER A 5 21.13 -14.89 11.51
C SER A 5 20.39 -13.67 10.98
N THR A 6 20.73 -13.23 9.77
CA THR A 6 19.88 -12.29 9.03
C THR A 6 18.45 -12.82 9.11
N PRO A 7 17.49 -12.04 9.62
CA PRO A 7 16.10 -12.49 9.64
C PRO A 7 15.71 -12.90 8.22
N PRO A 8 14.90 -13.96 8.04
CA PRO A 8 14.51 -14.39 6.71
C PRO A 8 13.80 -13.25 6.00
N THR A 9 14.48 -12.66 5.01
CA THR A 9 13.89 -11.67 4.13
C THR A 9 12.97 -12.39 3.16
N PHE A 10 11.75 -11.89 2.96
CA PHE A 10 10.87 -12.43 1.92
C PHE A 10 11.59 -12.37 0.56
N SER A 11 11.50 -13.45 -0.21
CA SER A 11 12.05 -13.56 -1.56
C SER A 11 10.90 -13.75 -2.53
N LEU A 12 10.62 -12.71 -3.32
CA LEU A 12 9.59 -12.77 -4.36
C LEU A 12 9.91 -13.87 -5.38
N LEU A 13 11.19 -14.06 -5.71
CA LEU A 13 11.60 -15.07 -6.69
C LEU A 13 11.31 -16.49 -6.19
N ASP A 14 11.69 -16.80 -4.95
CA ASP A 14 11.47 -18.14 -4.38
C ASP A 14 9.96 -18.40 -4.22
N TRP A 15 9.21 -17.38 -3.77
CA TRP A 15 7.76 -17.49 -3.64
C TRP A 15 7.07 -17.77 -4.97
N LEU A 16 7.47 -17.05 -6.04
CA LEU A 16 6.94 -17.25 -7.39
C LEU A 16 7.32 -18.62 -7.97
N GLN A 17 8.52 -19.13 -7.70
CA GLN A 17 8.92 -20.47 -8.16
C GLN A 17 8.03 -21.58 -7.57
N GLU A 18 7.55 -21.40 -6.34
CA GLU A 18 6.71 -22.37 -5.63
C GLU A 18 5.21 -22.20 -5.92
N HIS A 19 4.73 -20.95 -6.04
CA HIS A 19 3.28 -20.65 -6.02
C HIS A 19 2.72 -20.18 -7.37
N ALA A 20 3.54 -19.95 -8.40
CA ALA A 20 3.03 -19.44 -9.67
C ALA A 20 2.06 -20.43 -10.36
N PRO A 21 0.97 -19.93 -10.99
CA PRO A 21 0.57 -18.53 -11.09
C PRO A 21 -0.02 -17.99 -9.78
N VAL A 22 0.29 -16.74 -9.44
CA VAL A 22 -0.27 -16.02 -8.30
C VAL A 22 -1.16 -14.88 -8.77
N PHE A 23 -2.21 -14.58 -8.01
CA PHE A 23 -3.20 -13.55 -8.32
C PHE A 23 -3.19 -12.48 -7.24
N SER A 24 -3.07 -11.22 -7.64
CA SER A 24 -3.24 -10.09 -6.72
C SER A 24 -4.71 -9.90 -6.35
N GLU A 25 -4.95 -9.13 -5.31
CA GLU A 25 -6.23 -8.48 -5.16
C GLU A 25 -6.50 -7.53 -6.35
N GLY A 26 -7.78 -7.27 -6.62
CA GLY A 26 -8.18 -6.34 -7.67
C GLY A 26 -8.04 -4.89 -7.20
N SER A 27 -9.09 -4.09 -7.40
CA SER A 27 -9.16 -2.72 -6.87
C SER A 27 -10.07 -2.70 -5.65
N LEU A 28 -9.68 -2.02 -4.57
CA LEU A 28 -10.62 -1.82 -3.45
C LEU A 28 -11.76 -0.84 -3.83
N VAL A 29 -11.59 -0.03 -4.88
CA VAL A 29 -12.53 1.02 -5.31
C VAL A 29 -13.96 0.51 -5.46
N PRO A 30 -14.27 -0.56 -6.21
CA PRO A 30 -15.66 -0.98 -6.42
C PRO A 30 -16.34 -1.46 -5.13
N ILE A 31 -15.58 -1.96 -4.15
CA ILE A 31 -16.13 -2.38 -2.85
C ILE A 31 -16.35 -1.18 -1.95
N LEU A 32 -15.39 -0.25 -1.89
CA LEU A 32 -15.52 0.97 -1.09
C LEU A 32 -16.64 1.88 -1.62
N GLN A 33 -16.80 1.99 -2.94
CA GLN A 33 -17.94 2.69 -3.55
C GLN A 33 -19.29 2.05 -3.21
N LYS A 34 -19.38 0.71 -3.16
CA LYS A 34 -20.58 0.01 -2.69
C LYS A 34 -20.91 0.30 -1.23
N PHE A 35 -19.92 0.65 -0.41
CA PHE A 35 -20.11 1.09 0.97
C PHE A 35 -20.42 2.59 1.08
N GLY A 36 -20.32 3.35 -0.01
CA GLY A 36 -20.68 4.77 -0.08
C GLY A 36 -19.50 5.72 -0.23
N LEU A 37 -18.28 5.23 -0.51
CA LEU A 37 -17.15 6.10 -0.81
C LEU A 37 -17.41 6.90 -2.11
N PRO A 38 -17.25 8.24 -2.13
CA PRO A 38 -17.42 9.05 -3.33
C PRO A 38 -16.43 8.68 -4.44
N GLU A 39 -16.84 8.80 -5.71
CA GLU A 39 -16.00 8.41 -6.86
C GLU A 39 -14.73 9.25 -6.99
N ASN A 40 -14.77 10.53 -6.60
CA ASN A 40 -13.65 11.47 -6.75
C ASN A 40 -12.80 11.61 -5.48
N GLN A 41 -13.00 10.76 -4.47
CA GLN A 41 -12.23 10.81 -3.24
C GLN A 41 -10.96 9.95 -3.37
N PRO A 42 -9.77 10.48 -3.02
CA PRO A 42 -8.56 9.68 -2.96
C PRO A 42 -8.72 8.48 -2.02
N LEU A 43 -8.40 7.28 -2.52
CA LEU A 43 -8.72 6.02 -1.83
C LEU A 43 -7.98 5.89 -0.48
N TYR A 44 -6.76 6.44 -0.39
CA TYR A 44 -5.93 6.38 0.81
C TYR A 44 -6.56 7.07 2.02
N LEU A 45 -7.49 8.03 1.83
CA LEU A 45 -8.21 8.69 2.91
C LEU A 45 -9.06 7.70 3.72
N ALA A 46 -9.52 6.62 3.07
CA ALA A 46 -10.26 5.57 3.74
C ALA A 46 -9.44 4.85 4.83
N ASN A 47 -8.11 4.97 4.80
CA ASN A 47 -7.24 4.46 5.88
C ASN A 47 -7.36 5.24 7.19
N LEU A 48 -7.92 6.46 7.15
CA LEU A 48 -8.18 7.27 8.33
C LEU A 48 -9.66 7.25 8.72
N GLU A 49 -10.54 7.33 7.73
CA GLU A 49 -11.94 7.67 7.97
C GLU A 49 -12.89 6.48 7.83
N GLN A 50 -12.54 5.49 7.01
CA GLN A 50 -13.40 4.35 6.68
C GLN A 50 -12.68 3.00 6.88
N MET A 51 -11.91 2.88 7.96
CA MET A 51 -11.07 1.72 8.29
C MET A 51 -11.79 0.36 8.23
N ASP A 52 -13.03 0.29 8.74
CA ASP A 52 -13.84 -0.93 8.69
C ASP A 52 -14.13 -1.38 7.25
N TRP A 53 -14.34 -0.43 6.34
CA TRP A 53 -14.64 -0.69 4.93
C TRP A 53 -13.40 -1.21 4.20
N VAL A 54 -12.22 -0.64 4.48
CA VAL A 54 -10.94 -1.11 3.93
C VAL A 54 -10.68 -2.56 4.37
N ARG A 55 -10.85 -2.87 5.66
CA ARG A 55 -10.71 -4.24 6.17
C ARG A 55 -11.70 -5.21 5.52
N ALA A 56 -12.95 -4.78 5.32
CA ALA A 56 -13.96 -5.59 4.64
C ALA A 56 -13.61 -5.84 3.16
N ALA A 57 -13.03 -4.86 2.47
CA ALA A 57 -12.61 -4.97 1.08
C ALA A 57 -11.45 -5.99 0.92
N TYR A 58 -10.44 -5.94 1.79
CA TYR A 58 -9.39 -6.95 1.83
C TYR A 58 -9.97 -8.37 2.03
N LYS A 59 -10.86 -8.55 3.01
CA LYS A 59 -11.51 -9.84 3.26
C LYS A 59 -12.35 -10.33 2.08
N SER A 60 -12.95 -9.45 1.28
CA SER A 60 -13.63 -9.89 0.05
C SER A 60 -12.68 -10.43 -0.99
N TYR A 61 -11.50 -9.84 -1.17
CA TYR A 61 -10.50 -10.35 -2.12
C TYR A 61 -9.86 -11.65 -1.65
N GLN A 62 -9.58 -11.79 -0.35
CA GLN A 62 -9.10 -13.07 0.20
C GLN A 62 -10.10 -14.21 -0.01
N ARG A 63 -11.40 -13.95 0.17
CA ARG A 63 -12.46 -14.97 -0.03
C ARG A 63 -12.56 -15.49 -1.46
N VAL A 64 -12.14 -14.71 -2.45
CA VAL A 64 -12.18 -15.11 -3.87
C VAL A 64 -10.84 -15.63 -4.39
N GLY A 65 -9.84 -15.79 -3.51
CA GLY A 65 -8.59 -16.49 -3.83
C GLY A 65 -7.43 -15.59 -4.24
N ALA A 66 -7.36 -14.33 -3.79
CA ALA A 66 -6.15 -13.53 -3.96
C ALA A 66 -4.99 -14.07 -3.11
N ASP A 67 -3.82 -14.22 -3.71
CA ASP A 67 -2.60 -14.79 -3.11
C ASP A 67 -1.72 -13.72 -2.44
N PHE A 68 -1.74 -12.49 -2.97
CA PHE A 68 -1.03 -11.34 -2.39
C PHE A 68 -1.89 -10.07 -2.46
N PHE A 69 -1.53 -9.09 -1.62
CA PHE A 69 -2.35 -7.91 -1.38
C PHE A 69 -1.51 -6.63 -1.43
N ARG A 70 -1.94 -5.63 -2.19
CA ARG A 70 -1.35 -4.29 -2.17
C ARG A 70 -1.99 -3.41 -1.07
N THR A 71 -1.18 -2.57 -0.42
CA THR A 71 -1.66 -1.58 0.55
C THR A 71 -2.53 -0.51 -0.13
N ASN A 72 -3.51 0.03 0.59
CA ASN A 72 -4.36 1.13 0.11
C ASN A 72 -3.62 2.49 0.21
N THR A 73 -2.46 2.60 -0.43
CA THR A 73 -1.53 3.75 -0.26
C THR A 73 -1.12 4.38 -1.59
N ALA A 74 -1.73 3.98 -2.70
CA ALA A 74 -1.55 4.66 -3.98
C ALA A 74 -1.83 6.16 -3.84
N GLY A 75 -0.87 6.99 -4.21
CA GLY A 75 -0.98 8.45 -4.11
C GLY A 75 -0.86 9.03 -2.69
N ALA A 76 -0.55 8.23 -1.66
CA ALA A 76 -0.38 8.71 -0.29
C ALA A 76 0.99 9.39 -0.08
N ASN A 77 1.27 10.43 -0.86
CA ASN A 77 2.52 11.20 -0.82
C ASN A 77 2.29 12.68 -0.54
N VAL A 78 3.33 13.38 -0.09
CA VAL A 78 3.28 14.79 0.27
C VAL A 78 2.66 15.70 -0.81
N LEU A 79 2.86 15.44 -2.10
CA LEU A 79 2.32 16.30 -3.17
C LEU A 79 0.79 16.22 -3.21
N GLU A 80 0.24 15.00 -3.20
CA GLU A 80 -1.21 14.77 -3.21
C GLU A 80 -1.86 15.23 -1.90
N LEU A 81 -1.22 14.95 -0.76
CA LEU A 81 -1.78 15.31 0.55
C LEU A 81 -1.77 16.82 0.78
N THR A 82 -0.78 17.55 0.25
CA THR A 82 -0.75 19.02 0.33
C THR A 82 -1.94 19.65 -0.42
N GLN A 83 -2.37 19.07 -1.55
CA GLN A 83 -3.56 19.56 -2.27
C GLN A 83 -4.85 19.40 -1.45
N GLN A 84 -4.87 18.45 -0.53
CA GLN A 84 -5.97 18.18 0.39
C GLN A 84 -5.82 18.91 1.75
N GLY A 85 -4.67 19.56 2.01
CA GLY A 85 -4.37 20.26 3.26
C GLY A 85 -4.19 19.34 4.48
N ILE A 86 -3.68 18.12 4.26
CA ILE A 86 -3.49 17.09 5.29
C ILE A 86 -2.10 16.43 5.20
N GLU A 87 -1.10 17.16 4.73
CA GLU A 87 0.28 16.67 4.58
C GLU A 87 0.89 16.16 5.89
N ASP A 88 0.45 16.66 7.04
CA ASP A 88 0.84 16.20 8.37
C ASP A 88 0.35 14.78 8.69
N ARG A 89 -0.54 14.22 7.86
CA ARG A 89 -1.11 12.86 8.00
C ARG A 89 -0.44 11.81 7.12
N GLU A 90 0.62 12.14 6.38
CA GLU A 90 1.31 11.24 5.44
C GLU A 90 1.73 9.92 6.10
N GLU A 91 2.41 10.00 7.23
CA GLU A 91 2.85 8.83 8.00
C GLU A 91 1.66 7.99 8.45
N ALA A 92 0.63 8.63 9.02
CA ALA A 92 -0.54 7.94 9.54
C ALA A 92 -1.32 7.20 8.44
N ILE A 93 -1.47 7.81 7.25
CA ILE A 93 -2.16 7.21 6.11
C ILE A 93 -1.42 5.97 5.60
N ASN A 94 -0.10 6.07 5.44
CA ASN A 94 0.71 4.96 4.96
C ASN A 94 0.79 3.82 5.98
N ASN A 95 1.04 4.14 7.25
CA ASN A 95 1.10 3.14 8.31
C ASN A 95 -0.24 2.42 8.50
N ASN A 96 -1.35 3.16 8.47
CA ASN A 96 -2.69 2.55 8.55
C ASN A 96 -2.99 1.66 7.34
N GLY A 97 -2.53 2.02 6.15
CA GLY A 97 -2.71 1.19 4.95
C GLY A 97 -2.18 -0.24 5.15
N MET A 98 -0.99 -0.36 5.74
CA MET A 98 -0.40 -1.67 6.06
C MET A 98 -1.03 -2.32 7.29
N ALA A 99 -1.33 -1.53 8.33
CA ALA A 99 -1.97 -2.04 9.55
C ALA A 99 -3.34 -2.67 9.25
N LEU A 100 -4.19 -2.00 8.47
CA LEU A 100 -5.53 -2.48 8.11
C LEU A 100 -5.48 -3.77 7.27
N LEU A 101 -4.50 -3.90 6.37
CA LEU A 101 -4.26 -5.12 5.62
C LEU A 101 -3.95 -6.29 6.56
N ARG A 102 -3.01 -6.08 7.50
CA ARG A 102 -2.63 -7.09 8.51
C ARG A 102 -3.74 -7.44 9.48
N GLU A 103 -4.47 -6.44 9.98
CA GLU A 103 -5.63 -6.66 10.85
C GLU A 103 -6.72 -7.45 10.14
N ALA A 104 -6.91 -7.22 8.84
CA ALA A 104 -7.93 -7.90 8.05
C ALA A 104 -7.57 -9.36 7.76
N LEU A 105 -6.30 -9.63 7.42
CA LEU A 105 -5.90 -10.88 6.76
C LEU A 105 -4.89 -11.71 7.57
N GLY A 106 -4.31 -11.15 8.64
CA GLY A 106 -3.17 -11.74 9.32
C GLY A 106 -1.90 -11.66 8.48
N ARG A 107 -1.08 -12.72 8.53
CA ARG A 107 0.13 -12.83 7.71
C ARG A 107 -0.23 -13.28 6.30
N VAL A 108 -0.03 -12.40 5.32
CA VAL A 108 -0.13 -12.65 3.88
C VAL A 108 1.09 -12.05 3.19
N VAL A 109 1.32 -12.39 1.92
CA VAL A 109 2.27 -11.64 1.08
C VAL A 109 1.66 -10.28 0.78
N SER A 110 2.42 -9.23 1.08
CA SER A 110 1.96 -7.85 1.09
C SER A 110 2.89 -6.95 0.29
N ALA A 111 2.31 -6.09 -0.53
CA ALA A 111 3.04 -5.14 -1.35
C ALA A 111 2.68 -3.71 -0.94
N GLY A 112 3.69 -2.93 -0.56
CA GLY A 112 3.55 -1.50 -0.36
C GLY A 112 3.32 -0.80 -1.70
N LEU A 113 2.13 -0.27 -1.93
CA LEU A 113 1.75 0.35 -3.19
C LEU A 113 2.21 1.80 -3.27
N LEU A 114 2.94 2.10 -4.33
CA LEU A 114 3.36 3.44 -4.74
C LEU A 114 2.81 3.73 -6.13
N GLN A 115 2.35 4.96 -6.35
CA GLN A 115 1.83 5.40 -7.65
C GLN A 115 2.63 6.60 -8.12
N GLN A 116 3.00 6.62 -9.40
CA GLN A 116 3.60 7.79 -10.02
C GLN A 116 2.68 9.01 -9.86
N ALA A 117 3.23 10.12 -9.36
CA ALA A 117 2.52 11.39 -9.27
C ALA A 117 2.20 11.97 -10.66
N GLU A 118 1.05 12.64 -10.83
CA GLU A 118 0.56 13.11 -12.16
C GLU A 118 1.54 14.05 -12.89
N SER A 119 2.37 14.81 -12.16
CA SER A 119 3.39 15.71 -12.72
C SER A 119 4.82 15.19 -12.56
N HIS A 120 5.01 13.87 -12.45
CA HIS A 120 6.30 13.26 -12.13
C HIS A 120 7.44 13.68 -13.05
N SER A 121 7.21 13.77 -14.36
CA SER A 121 8.23 14.15 -15.35
C SER A 121 8.76 15.58 -15.21
N GLU A 122 8.06 16.42 -14.47
CA GLU A 122 8.40 17.83 -14.23
C GLU A 122 9.05 18.05 -12.85
N LEU A 123 9.11 17.00 -12.01
CA LEU A 123 9.67 17.10 -10.67
C LEU A 123 11.21 17.14 -10.74
N GLY A 124 11.79 18.11 -10.04
CA GLY A 124 13.24 18.08 -9.75
C GLY A 124 13.59 16.92 -8.81
N GLU A 125 14.84 16.46 -8.86
CA GLU A 125 15.35 15.30 -8.10
C GLU A 125 14.99 15.37 -6.60
N HIS A 126 15.24 16.50 -5.94
CA HIS A 126 14.89 16.70 -4.53
C HIS A 126 13.39 16.54 -4.23
N LEU A 127 12.53 16.86 -5.18
CA LEU A 127 11.09 16.71 -5.00
C LEU A 127 10.65 15.26 -5.23
N VAL A 128 11.30 14.53 -6.14
CA VAL A 128 11.11 13.08 -6.30
C VAL A 128 11.43 12.34 -5.00
N GLU A 129 12.55 12.67 -4.36
CA GLU A 129 12.92 12.09 -3.07
C GLU A 129 11.88 12.38 -1.98
N ARG A 130 11.33 13.60 -1.93
CA ARG A 130 10.28 13.95 -0.96
C ARG A 130 8.94 13.26 -1.23
N VAL A 131 8.62 13.00 -2.50
CA VAL A 131 7.36 12.35 -2.89
C VAL A 131 7.39 10.85 -2.60
N TYR A 132 8.51 10.17 -2.83
CA TYR A 132 8.55 8.71 -2.70
C TYR A 132 9.33 8.20 -1.49
N GLY A 133 10.31 8.96 -0.99
CA GLY A 133 11.17 8.56 0.12
C GLY A 133 10.40 8.25 1.41
N PRO A 134 9.61 9.19 1.96
CA PRO A 134 8.85 8.94 3.19
C PRO A 134 7.85 7.77 3.06
N PRO A 135 6.99 7.66 2.02
CA PRO A 135 6.12 6.50 1.85
C PRO A 135 6.88 5.17 1.80
N ILE A 136 8.04 5.11 1.14
CA ILE A 136 8.91 3.92 1.10
C ILE A 136 9.37 3.54 2.52
N VAL A 137 9.81 4.51 3.32
CA VAL A 137 10.22 4.28 4.71
C VAL A 137 9.05 3.73 5.54
N TYR A 138 7.89 4.36 5.46
CA TYR A 138 6.71 3.93 6.22
C TYR A 138 6.26 2.51 5.88
N LEU A 139 6.23 2.16 4.58
CA LEU A 139 5.86 0.82 4.13
C LEU A 139 6.93 -0.23 4.47
N SER A 140 8.21 0.15 4.45
CA SER A 140 9.32 -0.70 4.88
C SER A 140 9.26 -0.96 6.39
N ASP A 141 9.10 0.08 7.21
CA ASP A 141 9.07 -0.01 8.67
C ASP A 141 7.85 -0.78 9.17
N THR A 142 6.73 -0.66 8.46
CA THR A 142 5.56 -1.50 8.70
C THR A 142 5.70 -2.91 8.15
N GLY A 143 6.79 -3.26 7.47
CA GLY A 143 7.15 -4.62 7.06
C GLY A 143 6.34 -5.16 5.89
N ALA A 144 6.09 -4.34 4.88
CA ALA A 144 5.68 -4.84 3.57
C ALA A 144 6.74 -5.82 3.02
N ASP A 145 6.31 -6.87 2.33
CA ASP A 145 7.22 -7.89 1.78
C ASP A 145 7.96 -7.40 0.53
N LEU A 146 7.31 -6.53 -0.23
CA LEU A 146 7.86 -5.86 -1.41
C LEU A 146 7.21 -4.48 -1.59
N LEU A 147 7.82 -3.66 -2.45
CA LEU A 147 7.20 -2.45 -2.96
C LEU A 147 6.70 -2.69 -4.37
N TRP A 148 5.50 -2.22 -4.65
CA TRP A 148 4.89 -2.28 -5.97
C TRP A 148 4.67 -0.86 -6.47
N ALA A 149 5.49 -0.44 -7.42
CA ALA A 149 5.48 0.90 -7.99
C ALA A 149 4.78 0.87 -9.36
N GLU A 150 3.67 1.61 -9.49
CA GLU A 150 2.88 1.68 -10.72
C GLU A 150 3.00 3.04 -11.40
N GLY A 151 2.93 3.03 -12.74
CA GLY A 151 2.89 4.24 -13.56
C GLY A 151 4.25 4.83 -13.92
N PHE A 152 5.37 4.24 -13.47
CA PHE A 152 6.72 4.66 -13.85
C PHE A 152 7.14 4.19 -15.24
#